data_AF-A0A846N8R5-F1
#
_entry.id   AF-A0A846N8R5-F1
#
_cell.length_a   1.000
_cell.length_b   1.000
_cell.length_c   1.000
_cell.angle_alpha   90.00
_cell.angle_beta   90.00
_cell.angle_gamma   90.00
#
_symmetry.space_group_name_H-M   'P 1'
#
loop_
_entity.id
_entity.type
_entity.pdbx_description
1 polymer ?
#
loop_
_entity_poly.entity_id
_entity_poly.type
_entity_poly.pdbx_seq_one_letter_code
_entity_poly.pdbx_strand_id
1 'polypeptide(L)'
;MPSEILVRSQAGILAVLNNASDNHPEGEGYKIGFGETATLTVFDASRDMFYLAHARAGFLMAKMSANPKLVLYLERMYRFRQLSEEAFQNGDRGKLYSYSVAYWQYALNAYHSSFSLVYDTVNTATFFFFLSAAFTILLGRLLGRREGGLRRMMVIVVLFLVTNIALGTVHPGYTISSNIWMLVDGLSVILFSFLLFYVVVDEFNSAVKSISRTILGSHSSDIERGSLVFSAISMGIENLRKRPIRTGLALSTIVITVSAMTLFTTMGVMVYSYRTSLGASPYTGVLVKRPLPDALYAPISELYLLAVEDIVSEEVLEIQVNPRAWVYPPGQKMLVAWRPENSTIRGVLAMTTEEAQVLEAAL
;
A
#
# COMPACT_ATOMS: atom_id res chain seq x y z
N MET A 1 12.05 28.74 13.67
CA MET A 1 12.14 27.48 12.89
C MET A 1 10.87 27.37 12.07
N PRO A 2 10.93 26.93 10.81
CA PRO A 2 9.71 26.69 10.04
C PRO A 2 8.90 25.57 10.70
N SER A 3 7.57 25.75 10.77
CA SER A 3 6.65 24.79 11.37
C SER A 3 5.79 24.14 10.30
N GLU A 4 5.61 22.84 10.39
CA GLU A 4 4.70 22.06 9.56
C GLU A 4 3.60 21.45 10.42
N ILE A 5 2.42 21.27 9.85
CA ILE A 5 1.27 20.70 10.55
C ILE A 5 0.85 19.43 9.84
N LEU A 6 0.86 18.33 10.59
CA LEU A 6 0.37 17.03 10.14
C LEU A 6 -0.96 16.73 10.81
N VAL A 7 -2.01 16.60 10.00
CA VAL A 7 -3.34 16.19 10.48
C VAL A 7 -3.49 14.69 10.25
N ARG A 8 -3.77 13.94 11.32
CA ARG A 8 -3.85 12.49 11.29
C ARG A 8 -5.16 11.99 11.90
N SER A 9 -5.72 10.95 11.29
CA SER A 9 -6.82 10.12 11.82
C SER A 9 -6.30 8.73 12.17
N GLN A 10 -7.12 7.93 12.85
CA GLN A 10 -6.86 6.50 13.08
C GLN A 10 -6.58 5.74 11.77
N ALA A 11 -7.19 6.18 10.66
CA ALA A 11 -7.01 5.59 9.33
C ALA A 11 -5.73 6.03 8.59
N GLY A 12 -4.98 7.01 9.10
CA GLY A 12 -3.76 7.53 8.46
C GLY A 12 -3.71 9.05 8.38
N ILE A 13 -2.82 9.57 7.54
CA ILE A 13 -2.66 11.01 7.28
C ILE A 13 -3.90 11.52 6.54
N LEU A 14 -4.45 12.66 6.99
CA LEU A 14 -5.58 13.36 6.39
C LEU A 14 -5.14 14.62 5.64
N ALA A 15 -4.19 15.36 6.18
CA ALA A 15 -3.65 16.54 5.53
C ALA A 15 -2.23 16.83 6.00
N VAL A 16 -1.45 17.44 5.13
CA VAL A 16 -0.15 18.02 5.43
C VAL A 16 -0.23 19.49 5.05
N LEU A 17 0.15 20.36 5.98
CA LEU A 17 0.30 21.79 5.79
C LEU A 17 1.77 22.09 5.99
N ASN A 18 2.50 22.25 4.89
CA ASN A 18 3.95 22.46 4.85
C ASN A 18 4.35 23.62 3.93
N ASN A 19 3.39 24.42 3.44
CA ASN A 19 3.63 25.51 2.51
C ASN A 19 4.33 25.01 1.23
N ALA A 20 3.80 23.93 0.65
CA ALA A 20 4.34 23.33 -0.56
C ALA A 20 4.05 24.18 -1.80
N SER A 21 4.99 24.14 -2.74
CA SER A 21 4.91 24.80 -4.04
C SER A 21 5.48 23.91 -5.14
N ASP A 22 5.34 24.30 -6.40
CA ASP A 22 5.93 23.55 -7.53
C ASP A 22 7.46 23.42 -7.43
N ASN A 23 8.14 24.44 -6.90
CA ASN A 23 9.59 24.42 -6.71
C ASN A 23 10.01 23.62 -5.47
N HIS A 24 9.18 23.62 -4.42
CA HIS A 24 9.43 22.94 -3.16
C HIS A 24 8.20 22.10 -2.76
N PRO A 25 7.98 20.95 -3.42
CA PRO A 25 6.80 20.11 -3.18
C PRO A 25 6.83 19.41 -1.82
N GLU A 26 8.00 19.28 -1.20
CA GLU A 26 8.16 18.78 0.17
C GLU A 26 7.87 19.85 1.23
N GLY A 27 7.64 21.10 0.82
CA GLY A 27 7.34 22.22 1.70
C GLY A 27 8.57 22.95 2.23
N GLU A 28 8.38 24.22 2.56
CA GLU A 28 9.37 25.05 3.27
C GLU A 28 9.00 25.28 4.74
N GLY A 29 7.79 24.84 5.12
CA GLY A 29 7.14 25.12 6.39
C GLY A 29 6.70 26.58 6.53
N TYR A 30 5.84 26.83 7.51
CA TYR A 30 5.32 28.15 7.83
C TYR A 30 6.28 28.88 8.78
N LYS A 31 6.67 30.11 8.44
CA LYS A 31 7.48 30.98 9.30
C LYS A 31 6.54 31.95 9.99
N ILE A 32 6.35 31.78 11.30
CA ILE A 32 5.45 32.60 12.12
C ILE A 32 6.29 33.37 13.14
N GLY A 33 6.15 34.69 13.17
CA GLY A 33 6.80 35.56 14.14
C GLY A 33 6.19 35.41 15.54
N PHE A 34 6.91 35.88 16.57
CA PHE A 34 6.39 35.86 17.94
C PHE A 34 5.17 36.78 18.05
N GLY A 35 4.02 36.22 18.47
CA GLY A 35 2.75 36.96 18.58
C GLY A 35 1.94 37.04 17.28
N GLU A 36 2.41 36.44 16.19
CA GLU A 36 1.64 36.34 14.94
C GLU A 36 0.76 35.08 14.93
N THR A 37 -0.40 35.19 14.29
CA THR A 37 -1.33 34.07 14.11
C THR A 37 -1.53 33.81 12.62
N ALA A 38 -1.25 32.60 12.17
CA ALA A 38 -1.55 32.16 10.81
C ALA A 38 -2.90 31.46 10.76
N THR A 39 -3.79 31.90 9.86
CA THR A 39 -5.07 31.24 9.60
C THR A 39 -4.92 30.32 8.41
N LEU A 40 -4.97 29.01 8.66
CA LEU A 40 -4.88 28.00 7.61
C LEU A 40 -6.26 27.42 7.34
N THR A 41 -6.56 27.21 6.07
CA THR A 41 -7.88 26.76 5.61
C THR A 41 -7.79 25.37 4.99
N VAL A 42 -8.96 24.77 4.72
CA VAL A 42 -9.02 23.53 3.93
C VAL A 42 -8.39 23.73 2.56
N PHE A 43 -8.49 24.90 1.95
CA PHE A 43 -7.86 25.19 0.67
C PHE A 43 -6.34 25.07 0.72
N ASP A 44 -5.71 25.55 1.81
CA ASP A 44 -4.26 25.43 2.01
C ASP A 44 -3.87 23.95 2.17
N ALA A 45 -4.65 23.19 2.94
CA ALA A 45 -4.44 21.76 3.11
C ALA A 45 -4.61 20.98 1.80
N SER A 46 -5.64 21.31 1.02
CA SER A 46 -5.89 20.73 -0.29
C SER A 46 -4.73 21.04 -1.25
N ARG A 47 -4.26 22.30 -1.27
CA ARG A 47 -3.17 22.76 -2.12
C ARG A 47 -1.85 22.06 -1.78
N ASP A 48 -1.48 22.05 -0.49
CA ASP A 48 -0.23 21.46 -0.03
C ASP A 48 -0.22 19.93 -0.29
N MET A 49 -1.35 19.26 -0.05
CA MET A 49 -1.53 17.85 -0.40
C MET A 49 -1.42 17.58 -1.90
N PHE A 50 -1.95 18.47 -2.74
CA PHE A 50 -1.84 18.36 -4.20
C PHE A 50 -0.38 18.37 -4.65
N TYR A 51 0.43 19.33 -4.20
CA TYR A 51 1.84 19.42 -4.61
C TYR A 51 2.65 18.21 -4.14
N LEU A 52 2.41 17.77 -2.90
CA LEU A 52 3.07 16.59 -2.36
C LEU A 52 2.70 15.31 -3.14
N ALA A 53 1.41 15.12 -3.43
CA ALA A 53 0.93 13.97 -4.21
C ALA A 53 1.43 14.03 -5.66
N HIS A 54 1.39 15.20 -6.29
CA HIS A 54 1.88 15.45 -7.64
C HIS A 54 3.36 15.06 -7.78
N ALA A 55 4.23 15.56 -6.90
CA ALA A 55 5.66 15.29 -6.97
C ALA A 55 5.99 13.80 -6.76
N ARG A 56 5.37 13.18 -5.74
CA ARG A 56 5.60 11.75 -5.45
C ARG A 56 5.10 10.84 -6.56
N ALA A 57 3.91 11.14 -7.08
CA ALA A 57 3.35 10.36 -8.16
C ALA A 57 4.09 10.57 -9.48
N GLY A 58 4.52 11.82 -9.77
CA GLY A 58 5.36 12.15 -10.92
C GLY A 58 6.69 11.39 -10.90
N PHE A 59 7.33 11.29 -9.73
CA PHE A 59 8.52 10.46 -9.55
C PHE A 59 8.27 8.98 -9.88
N LEU A 60 7.16 8.40 -9.40
CA LEU A 60 6.81 7.00 -9.65
C LEU A 60 6.44 6.73 -11.12
N MET A 61 5.75 7.67 -11.77
CA MET A 61 5.42 7.65 -13.19
C MET A 61 6.69 7.68 -14.04
N ALA A 62 7.64 8.56 -13.72
CA ALA A 62 8.93 8.64 -14.41
C ALA A 62 9.76 7.36 -14.27
N LYS A 63 9.55 6.59 -13.20
CA LYS A 63 10.19 5.29 -12.96
C LYS A 63 9.40 4.10 -13.51
N MET A 64 8.35 4.34 -14.32
CA MET A 64 7.48 3.29 -14.90
C MET A 64 6.92 2.31 -13.84
N SER A 65 6.76 2.79 -12.61
CA SER A 65 6.33 1.97 -11.47
C SER A 65 4.86 2.19 -11.11
N ALA A 66 4.20 3.16 -11.74
CA ALA A 66 2.84 3.53 -11.43
C ALA A 66 1.83 2.41 -11.74
N ASN A 67 0.93 2.16 -10.79
CA ASN A 67 -0.20 1.26 -11.00
C ASN A 67 -1.39 2.03 -11.59
N PRO A 68 -2.37 1.34 -12.23
CA PRO A 68 -3.50 2.05 -12.85
C PRO A 68 -4.39 2.77 -11.82
N LYS A 69 -4.32 2.35 -10.54
CA LYS A 69 -5.05 2.99 -9.43
C LYS A 69 -4.51 4.40 -9.15
N LEU A 70 -3.20 4.56 -9.13
CA LEU A 70 -2.53 5.84 -8.99
C LEU A 70 -2.86 6.75 -10.17
N VAL A 71 -2.81 6.21 -11.40
CA VAL A 71 -3.15 6.98 -12.61
C VAL A 71 -4.58 7.51 -12.55
N LEU A 72 -5.55 6.66 -12.17
CA LEU A 72 -6.95 7.07 -11.99
C LEU A 72 -7.10 8.20 -10.96
N TYR A 73 -6.41 8.10 -9.81
CA TYR A 73 -6.49 9.15 -8.80
C TYR A 73 -5.83 10.45 -9.25
N LEU A 74 -4.71 10.39 -9.98
CA LEU A 74 -4.06 11.57 -10.53
C LEU A 74 -4.93 12.28 -11.56
N GLU A 75 -5.52 11.54 -12.48
CA GLU A 75 -6.42 12.10 -13.50
C GLU A 75 -7.56 12.87 -12.85
N ARG A 76 -8.24 12.25 -11.87
CA ARG A 76 -9.33 12.89 -11.12
C ARG A 76 -8.84 14.07 -10.28
N MET A 77 -7.67 13.94 -9.63
CA MET A 77 -7.05 15.02 -8.87
C MET A 77 -6.81 16.26 -9.74
N TYR A 78 -6.22 16.10 -10.93
CA TYR A 78 -5.99 17.23 -11.84
C TYR A 78 -7.30 17.82 -12.36
N ARG A 79 -8.28 16.98 -12.72
CA ARG A 79 -9.59 17.46 -13.18
C ARG A 79 -10.27 18.35 -12.14
N PHE A 80 -10.39 17.89 -10.90
CA PHE A 80 -11.04 18.69 -9.85
C PHE A 80 -10.20 19.90 -9.41
N ARG A 81 -8.87 19.85 -9.53
CA ARG A 81 -8.01 21.02 -9.33
C ARG A 81 -8.32 22.11 -10.36
N GLN A 82 -8.47 21.73 -11.63
CA GLN A 82 -8.83 22.66 -12.70
C GLN A 82 -10.22 23.26 -12.49
N LEU A 83 -11.22 22.43 -12.21
CA LEU A 83 -12.58 22.89 -11.93
C LEU A 83 -12.64 23.85 -10.72
N SER A 84 -11.84 23.58 -9.69
CA SER A 84 -11.71 24.47 -8.54
C SER A 84 -11.14 25.84 -8.92
N GLU A 85 -10.16 25.88 -9.83
CA GLU A 85 -9.57 27.14 -10.32
C GLU A 85 -10.59 27.92 -11.17
N GLU A 86 -11.33 27.23 -12.03
CA GLU A 86 -12.41 27.85 -12.82
C GLU A 86 -13.52 28.43 -11.93
N ALA A 87 -13.94 27.70 -10.89
CA ALA A 87 -14.91 28.18 -9.92
C ALA A 87 -14.40 29.39 -9.13
N PHE A 88 -13.10 29.43 -8.79
CA PHE A 88 -12.46 30.59 -8.17
C PHE A 88 -12.52 31.83 -9.08
N GLN A 89 -12.18 31.67 -10.35
CA GLN A 89 -12.20 32.75 -11.35
C GLN A 89 -13.62 33.28 -11.61
N ASN A 90 -14.61 32.39 -11.60
CA ASN A 90 -16.03 32.74 -11.78
C ASN A 90 -16.68 33.31 -10.50
N GLY A 91 -15.99 33.30 -9.36
CA GLY A 91 -16.52 33.76 -8.07
C GLY A 91 -17.57 32.82 -7.45
N ASP A 92 -17.72 31.59 -7.95
CA ASP A 92 -18.65 30.60 -7.42
C ASP A 92 -18.02 29.91 -6.20
N ARG A 93 -18.30 30.47 -5.02
CA ARG A 93 -17.76 29.96 -3.76
C ARG A 93 -18.28 28.58 -3.37
N GLY A 94 -19.50 28.22 -3.79
CA GLY A 94 -20.09 26.92 -3.51
C GLY A 94 -19.30 25.82 -4.22
N LYS A 95 -19.20 25.94 -5.55
CA LYS A 95 -18.45 24.99 -6.38
C LYS A 95 -16.96 24.98 -6.07
N LEU A 96 -16.36 26.14 -5.80
CA LEU A 96 -14.97 26.24 -5.36
C LEU A 96 -14.70 25.35 -4.16
N TYR A 97 -15.58 25.39 -3.17
CA TYR A 97 -15.46 24.59 -1.98
C TYR A 97 -15.64 23.09 -2.27
N SER A 98 -16.69 22.73 -3.01
CA SER A 98 -17.00 21.34 -3.37
C SER A 98 -15.86 20.67 -4.16
N TYR A 99 -15.36 21.35 -5.20
CA TYR A 99 -14.23 20.87 -5.99
C TYR A 99 -12.93 20.84 -5.17
N SER A 100 -12.75 21.75 -4.22
CA SER A 100 -11.61 21.72 -3.30
C SER A 100 -11.54 20.52 -2.39
N VAL A 101 -12.70 20.06 -1.92
CA VAL A 101 -12.82 18.83 -1.14
C VAL A 101 -12.54 17.62 -2.03
N ALA A 102 -13.05 17.62 -3.27
CA ALA A 102 -12.86 16.54 -4.22
C ALA A 102 -11.38 16.34 -4.57
N TYR A 103 -10.68 17.40 -4.99
CA TYR A 103 -9.27 17.24 -5.37
C TYR A 103 -8.39 16.96 -4.16
N TRP A 104 -8.72 17.43 -2.96
CA TRP A 104 -8.04 17.00 -1.72
C TRP A 104 -8.19 15.50 -1.47
N GLN A 105 -9.40 14.96 -1.59
CA GLN A 105 -9.64 13.54 -1.41
C GLN A 105 -8.87 12.69 -2.44
N TYR A 106 -8.83 13.12 -3.70
CA TYR A 106 -8.04 12.44 -4.73
C TYR A 106 -6.54 12.60 -4.52
N ALA A 107 -6.06 13.76 -4.05
CA ALA A 107 -4.67 13.98 -3.69
C ALA A 107 -4.25 13.08 -2.52
N LEU A 108 -5.10 12.95 -1.50
CA LEU A 108 -4.89 12.03 -0.38
C LEU A 108 -4.80 10.57 -0.86
N ASN A 109 -5.73 10.16 -1.72
CA ASN A 109 -5.74 8.81 -2.29
C ASN A 109 -4.52 8.53 -3.18
N ALA A 110 -4.10 9.52 -3.98
CA ALA A 110 -2.88 9.46 -4.77
C ALA A 110 -1.65 9.34 -3.87
N TYR A 111 -1.55 10.15 -2.82
CA TYR A 111 -0.49 10.08 -1.81
C TYR A 111 -0.37 8.69 -1.18
N HIS A 112 -1.49 8.12 -0.69
CA HIS A 112 -1.51 6.79 -0.09
C HIS A 112 -1.15 5.70 -1.10
N SER A 113 -1.64 5.82 -2.33
CA SER A 113 -1.30 4.88 -3.41
C SER A 113 0.18 4.94 -3.78
N SER A 114 0.76 6.15 -3.86
CA SER A 114 2.20 6.34 -4.08
C SER A 114 3.03 5.76 -2.93
N PHE A 115 2.62 5.99 -1.68
CA PHE A 115 3.32 5.45 -0.52
C PHE A 115 3.30 3.92 -0.49
N SER A 116 2.12 3.31 -0.71
CA SER A 116 1.99 1.85 -0.81
C SER A 116 2.89 1.31 -1.92
N LEU A 117 2.91 1.95 -3.09
CA LEU A 117 3.70 1.50 -4.23
C LEU A 117 5.21 1.57 -3.95
N VAL A 118 5.68 2.64 -3.29
CA VAL A 118 7.08 2.72 -2.82
C VAL A 118 7.40 1.56 -1.88
N TYR A 119 6.53 1.32 -0.90
CA TYR A 119 6.70 0.26 0.09
C TYR A 119 6.73 -1.14 -0.55
N ASP A 120 5.78 -1.43 -1.45
CA ASP A 120 5.71 -2.70 -2.18
C ASP A 120 6.95 -2.92 -3.06
N THR A 121 7.44 -1.85 -3.68
CA THR A 121 8.65 -1.89 -4.51
C THR A 121 9.90 -2.17 -3.66
N VAL A 122 10.03 -1.56 -2.47
CA VAL A 122 11.14 -1.84 -1.53
C VAL A 122 11.08 -3.27 -0.99
N ASN A 123 9.89 -3.77 -0.65
CA ASN A 123 9.71 -5.15 -0.21
C ASN A 123 10.06 -6.17 -1.30
N THR A 124 9.66 -5.89 -2.54
CA THR A 124 9.99 -6.76 -3.68
C THR A 124 11.50 -6.76 -3.95
N ALA A 125 12.17 -5.61 -3.84
CA ALA A 125 13.63 -5.53 -3.92
C ALA A 125 14.31 -6.36 -2.83
N THR A 126 13.77 -6.32 -1.61
CA THR A 126 14.24 -7.12 -0.46
C THR A 126 14.11 -8.62 -0.73
N PHE A 127 12.97 -9.05 -1.25
CA PHE A 127 12.76 -10.45 -1.66
C PHE A 127 13.78 -10.89 -2.71
N PHE A 128 13.99 -10.09 -3.76
CA PHE A 128 14.96 -10.40 -4.81
C PHE A 128 16.41 -10.38 -4.30
N PHE A 129 16.75 -9.54 -3.32
CA PHE A 129 18.06 -9.55 -2.68
C PHE A 129 18.37 -10.91 -2.04
N PHE A 130 17.47 -11.43 -1.20
CA PHE A 130 17.65 -12.75 -0.57
C PHE A 130 17.56 -13.90 -1.57
N LEU A 131 16.67 -13.80 -2.56
CA LEU A 131 16.59 -14.78 -3.64
C LEU A 131 17.89 -14.81 -4.46
N SER A 132 18.52 -13.65 -4.69
CA SER A 132 19.81 -13.56 -5.36
C SER A 132 20.91 -14.27 -4.57
N ALA A 133 20.91 -14.18 -3.24
CA ALA A 133 21.87 -14.90 -2.40
C ALA A 133 21.73 -16.43 -2.54
N ALA A 134 20.49 -16.94 -2.51
CA ALA A 134 20.22 -18.36 -2.75
C ALA A 134 20.65 -18.79 -4.17
N PHE A 135 20.31 -17.98 -5.17
CA PHE A 135 20.68 -18.21 -6.56
C PHE A 135 22.19 -18.24 -6.77
N THR A 136 22.93 -17.29 -6.18
CA THR A 136 24.39 -17.17 -6.35
C THR A 136 25.13 -18.29 -5.66
N ILE A 137 24.60 -18.81 -4.54
CA ILE A 137 25.12 -20.04 -3.93
C ILE A 137 24.99 -21.19 -4.93
N LEU A 138 23.79 -21.47 -5.45
CA LEU A 138 23.55 -22.60 -6.36
C LEU A 138 24.32 -22.46 -7.68
N LEU A 139 24.29 -21.29 -8.30
CA LEU A 139 25.00 -21.01 -9.53
C LEU A 139 26.52 -21.05 -9.33
N GLY A 140 27.03 -20.52 -8.21
CA GLY A 140 28.43 -20.68 -7.82
C GLY A 140 28.83 -22.15 -7.63
N ARG A 141 27.94 -22.99 -7.10
CA ARG A 141 28.15 -24.46 -7.04
C ARG A 141 28.14 -25.11 -8.42
N LEU A 142 27.36 -24.60 -9.38
CA LEU A 142 27.29 -25.12 -10.75
C LEU A 142 28.52 -24.72 -11.58
N LEU A 143 28.98 -23.48 -11.46
CA LEU A 143 30.12 -22.92 -12.20
C LEU A 143 31.48 -23.29 -11.59
N GLY A 144 31.61 -23.26 -10.26
CA GLY A 144 32.88 -23.47 -9.54
C GLY A 144 33.35 -24.93 -9.57
N ARG A 145 34.49 -25.18 -10.19
CA ARG A 145 35.03 -26.53 -10.46
C ARG A 145 35.95 -27.00 -9.33
N ARG A 146 35.48 -27.86 -8.41
CA ARG A 146 36.31 -28.49 -7.34
C ARG A 146 37.37 -27.56 -6.71
N GLU A 147 37.02 -26.31 -6.47
CA GLU A 147 37.93 -25.34 -5.84
C GLU A 147 37.77 -25.39 -4.32
N GLY A 148 38.90 -25.28 -3.60
CA GLY A 148 38.94 -25.23 -2.14
C GLY A 148 38.13 -24.05 -1.56
N GLY A 149 37.78 -24.16 -0.27
CA GLY A 149 36.74 -23.33 0.38
C GLY A 149 36.83 -21.82 0.12
N LEU A 150 38.01 -21.21 0.29
CA LEU A 150 38.20 -19.76 0.12
C LEU A 150 37.94 -19.28 -1.32
N ARG A 151 38.46 -19.97 -2.34
CA ARG A 151 38.23 -19.59 -3.75
C ARG A 151 36.75 -19.71 -4.13
N ARG A 152 36.10 -20.77 -3.65
CA ARG A 152 34.65 -20.96 -3.84
C ARG A 152 33.83 -19.84 -3.21
N MET A 153 34.20 -19.40 -2.00
CA MET A 153 33.52 -18.30 -1.33
C MET A 153 33.68 -16.99 -2.11
N MET A 154 34.89 -16.70 -2.61
CA MET A 154 35.14 -15.54 -3.47
C MET A 154 34.28 -15.55 -4.74
N VAL A 155 34.15 -16.71 -5.41
CA VAL A 155 33.29 -16.83 -6.59
C VAL A 155 31.83 -16.52 -6.26
N ILE A 156 31.31 -17.01 -5.13
CA ILE A 156 29.93 -16.72 -4.69
C ILE A 156 29.75 -15.23 -4.39
N VAL A 157 30.70 -14.61 -3.69
CA VAL A 157 30.64 -13.17 -3.37
C VAL A 157 30.66 -12.31 -4.64
N VAL A 158 31.56 -12.62 -5.58
CA VAL A 158 31.63 -11.90 -6.86
C VAL A 158 30.32 -12.08 -7.65
N LEU A 159 29.80 -13.30 -7.73
CA LEU A 159 28.55 -13.58 -8.43
C LEU A 159 27.36 -12.87 -7.77
N PHE A 160 27.33 -12.81 -6.45
CA PHE A 160 26.33 -12.09 -5.67
C PHE A 160 26.37 -10.59 -5.96
N LEU A 161 27.56 -10.00 -5.98
CA LEU A 161 27.74 -8.59 -6.31
C LEU A 161 27.29 -8.30 -7.75
N VAL A 162 27.69 -9.12 -8.72
CA VAL A 162 27.30 -8.97 -10.14
C VAL A 162 25.79 -9.09 -10.31
N THR A 163 25.16 -10.05 -9.62
CA THR A 163 23.71 -10.26 -9.72
C THR A 163 22.94 -9.10 -9.08
N ASN A 164 23.41 -8.56 -7.94
CA ASN A 164 22.79 -7.39 -7.32
C ASN A 164 22.98 -6.12 -8.13
N ILE A 165 24.13 -5.94 -8.78
CA ILE A 165 24.33 -4.82 -9.73
C ILE A 165 23.34 -4.93 -10.90
N ALA A 166 23.17 -6.14 -11.46
CA ALA A 166 22.19 -6.36 -12.53
C ALA A 166 20.74 -6.15 -12.06
N LEU A 167 20.40 -6.56 -10.83
CA LEU A 167 19.10 -6.26 -10.23
C LEU A 167 18.92 -4.75 -10.00
N GLY A 168 19.98 -4.03 -9.64
CA GLY A 168 19.96 -2.59 -9.42
C GLY A 168 19.64 -1.77 -10.68
N THR A 169 19.95 -2.29 -11.88
CA THR A 169 19.62 -1.63 -13.14
C THR A 169 18.22 -1.95 -13.66
N VAL A 170 17.70 -3.14 -13.34
CA VAL A 170 16.41 -3.62 -13.85
C VAL A 170 15.26 -3.36 -12.88
N HIS A 171 15.48 -3.50 -11.58
CA HIS A 171 14.41 -3.47 -10.59
C HIS A 171 14.24 -2.06 -9.98
N PRO A 172 13.07 -1.41 -10.13
CA PRO A 172 12.87 -0.01 -9.76
C PRO A 172 13.05 0.25 -8.25
N GLY A 173 12.87 -0.76 -7.40
CA GLY A 173 13.05 -0.66 -5.93
C GLY A 173 14.45 -0.26 -5.49
N TYR A 174 15.47 -0.54 -6.30
CA TYR A 174 16.82 -0.04 -6.04
C TYR A 174 16.95 1.46 -6.33
N THR A 175 16.17 2.00 -7.27
CA THR A 175 16.21 3.43 -7.65
C THR A 175 15.18 4.32 -6.93
N ILE A 176 14.09 3.73 -6.42
CA ILE A 176 13.00 4.44 -5.75
C ILE A 176 13.31 4.71 -4.28
N SER A 177 14.19 3.92 -3.67
CA SER A 177 14.64 4.15 -2.30
C SER A 177 15.40 5.48 -2.21
N SER A 178 15.05 6.31 -1.22
CA SER A 178 15.71 7.60 -0.96
C SER A 178 17.22 7.45 -0.77
N ASN A 179 17.66 6.28 -0.30
CA ASN A 179 19.06 5.91 -0.24
C ASN A 179 19.23 4.42 -0.55
N ILE A 180 19.66 4.12 -1.79
CA ILE A 180 19.96 2.75 -2.24
C ILE A 180 21.05 2.09 -1.40
N TRP A 181 22.07 2.85 -0.99
CA TRP A 181 23.19 2.33 -0.20
C TRP A 181 22.74 1.91 1.18
N MET A 182 21.86 2.68 1.81
CA MET A 182 21.26 2.34 3.10
C MET A 182 20.40 1.06 3.00
N LEU A 183 19.65 0.89 1.90
CA LEU A 183 18.87 -0.32 1.67
C LEU A 183 19.80 -1.53 1.55
N VAL A 184 20.82 -1.46 0.68
CA VAL A 184 21.76 -2.58 0.47
C VAL A 184 22.56 -2.90 1.73
N ASP A 185 23.01 -1.88 2.47
CA ASP A 185 23.74 -2.05 3.73
C ASP A 185 22.87 -2.72 4.79
N GLY A 186 21.65 -2.21 5.00
CA GLY A 186 20.70 -2.81 5.95
C GLY A 186 20.37 -4.27 5.62
N LEU A 187 20.12 -4.59 4.35
CA LEU A 187 19.88 -5.96 3.92
C LEU A 187 21.12 -6.86 4.06
N SER A 188 22.32 -6.32 3.85
CA SER A 188 23.58 -7.03 4.03
C SER A 188 23.82 -7.36 5.51
N VAL A 189 23.56 -6.41 6.42
CA VAL A 189 23.62 -6.64 7.88
C VAL A 189 22.64 -7.74 8.29
N ILE A 190 21.40 -7.71 7.78
CA ILE A 190 20.41 -8.77 8.05
C ILE A 190 20.90 -10.12 7.52
N LEU A 191 21.45 -10.17 6.29
CA LEU A 191 21.98 -11.39 5.70
C LEU A 191 23.15 -11.97 6.51
N PHE A 192 24.11 -11.13 6.94
CA PHE A 192 25.20 -11.56 7.79
C PHE A 192 24.72 -12.00 9.17
N SER A 193 23.71 -11.33 9.72
CA SER A 193 23.08 -11.74 10.98
C SER A 193 22.45 -13.14 10.87
N PHE A 194 21.77 -13.45 9.76
CA PHE A 194 21.26 -14.81 9.50
C PHE A 194 22.37 -15.84 9.36
N LEU A 195 23.48 -15.51 8.69
CA LEU A 195 24.63 -16.41 8.56
C LEU A 195 25.30 -16.67 9.91
N LEU A 196 25.51 -15.63 10.72
CA LEU A 196 26.04 -15.76 12.08
C LEU A 196 25.11 -16.59 12.96
N PHE A 197 23.81 -16.31 12.91
CA PHE A 197 22.81 -17.09 13.63
C PHE A 197 22.83 -18.56 13.23
N TYR A 198 22.95 -18.86 11.92
CA TYR A 198 23.09 -20.22 11.42
C TYR A 198 24.33 -20.92 12.00
N VAL A 199 25.50 -20.25 12.02
CA VAL A 199 26.72 -20.81 12.61
C VAL A 199 26.55 -21.10 14.10
N VAL A 200 25.93 -20.19 14.86
CA VAL A 200 25.66 -20.38 16.29
C VAL A 200 24.73 -21.58 16.53
N VAL A 201 23.67 -21.71 15.74
CA VAL A 201 22.72 -22.83 15.83
C VAL A 201 23.40 -24.15 15.43
N ASP A 202 24.26 -24.15 14.41
CA ASP A 202 25.00 -25.33 13.95
C ASP A 202 26.00 -25.80 15.02
N GLU A 203 26.72 -24.87 15.66
CA GLU A 203 27.61 -25.17 16.78
C GLU A 203 26.83 -25.71 17.98
N PHE A 204 25.69 -25.09 18.31
CA PHE A 204 24.80 -25.57 19.36
C PHE A 204 24.30 -26.99 19.08
N ASN A 205 23.86 -27.27 17.85
CA ASN A 205 23.45 -28.61 17.44
C ASN A 205 24.61 -29.61 17.52
N SER A 206 25.81 -29.20 17.16
CA SER A 206 27.02 -30.03 17.27
C SER A 206 27.36 -30.34 18.72
N ALA A 207 27.25 -29.35 19.62
CA ALA A 207 27.42 -29.53 21.05
C ALA A 207 26.38 -30.49 21.62
N VAL A 208 25.09 -30.32 21.29
CA VAL A 208 24.01 -31.23 21.70
C VAL A 208 24.27 -32.66 21.21
N LYS A 209 24.66 -32.85 19.95
CA LYS A 209 25.01 -34.17 19.41
C LYS A 209 26.18 -34.80 20.16
N SER A 210 27.18 -34.01 20.54
CA SER A 210 28.33 -34.51 21.30
C SER A 210 27.92 -35.02 22.68
N ILE A 211 27.08 -34.27 23.40
CA ILE A 211 26.53 -34.64 24.71
C ILE A 211 25.65 -35.89 24.59
N SER A 212 24.73 -35.92 23.61
CA SER A 212 23.86 -37.07 23.37
C SER A 212 24.65 -38.34 23.08
N ARG A 213 25.75 -38.27 22.32
CA ARG A 213 26.64 -39.41 22.06
C ARG A 213 27.32 -39.90 23.33
N THR A 214 27.69 -39.01 24.25
CA THR A 214 28.30 -39.37 25.55
C THR A 214 27.31 -40.03 26.49
N ILE A 215 26.02 -39.63 26.47
CA ILE A 215 25.00 -40.14 27.40
C ILE A 215 24.30 -41.41 26.88
N LEU A 216 23.92 -41.45 25.60
CA LEU A 216 23.10 -42.54 25.01
C LEU A 216 23.91 -43.60 24.25
N GLY A 217 25.23 -43.41 24.08
CA GLY A 217 26.08 -44.29 23.28
C GLY A 217 25.92 -44.09 21.77
N SER A 218 26.77 -44.74 20.96
CA SER A 218 26.93 -44.45 19.51
C SER A 218 25.77 -44.91 18.61
N HIS A 219 24.67 -45.42 19.16
CA HIS A 219 23.58 -46.04 18.41
C HIS A 219 22.40 -45.08 18.17
N SER A 220 22.69 -43.87 17.71
CA SER A 220 21.70 -43.05 16.99
C SER A 220 22.18 -42.89 15.55
N SER A 221 21.83 -43.89 14.75
CA SER A 221 21.82 -43.81 13.28
C SER A 221 20.48 -43.20 12.84
N ASP A 222 20.10 -42.05 13.39
CA ASP A 222 19.12 -41.23 12.70
C ASP A 222 19.87 -40.53 11.56
N ILE A 223 19.80 -41.14 10.38
CA ILE A 223 20.16 -40.50 9.12
C ILE A 223 19.46 -39.15 9.13
N GLU A 224 20.24 -38.08 9.31
CA GLU A 224 19.73 -36.72 9.31
C GLU A 224 19.00 -36.51 8.00
N ARG A 225 17.67 -36.44 8.05
CA ARG A 225 16.82 -36.22 6.86
C ARG A 225 17.27 -34.97 6.10
N GLY A 226 17.84 -33.98 6.80
CA GLY A 226 18.49 -32.82 6.20
C GLY A 226 19.73 -33.14 5.37
N SER A 227 20.61 -34.04 5.85
CA SER A 227 21.83 -34.46 5.13
C SER A 227 21.51 -35.19 3.81
N LEU A 228 20.44 -35.99 3.78
CA LEU A 228 19.95 -36.62 2.54
C LEU A 228 19.51 -35.57 1.51
N VAL A 229 18.79 -34.52 1.93
CA VAL A 229 18.34 -33.44 1.04
C VAL A 229 19.55 -32.68 0.47
N PHE A 230 20.52 -32.31 1.30
CA PHE A 230 21.74 -31.65 0.83
C PHE A 230 22.57 -32.51 -0.13
N SER A 231 22.60 -33.82 0.12
CA SER A 231 23.26 -34.79 -0.75
C SER A 231 22.56 -34.91 -2.10
N ALA A 232 21.22 -34.95 -2.11
CA ALA A 232 20.42 -34.99 -3.33
C ALA A 232 20.59 -33.72 -4.17
N ILE A 233 20.59 -32.53 -3.54
CA ILE A 233 20.86 -31.24 -4.22
C ILE A 233 22.27 -31.26 -4.83
N SER A 234 23.26 -31.70 -4.07
CA SER A 234 24.65 -31.76 -4.54
C SER A 234 24.81 -32.72 -5.72
N MET A 235 24.16 -33.88 -5.68
CA MET A 235 24.14 -34.83 -6.79
C MET A 235 23.39 -34.27 -8.02
N GLY A 236 22.30 -33.53 -7.81
CA GLY A 236 21.56 -32.83 -8.86
C GLY A 236 22.44 -31.81 -9.60
N ILE A 237 23.18 -30.98 -8.86
CA ILE A 237 24.11 -29.99 -9.43
C ILE A 237 25.19 -30.67 -10.27
N GLU A 238 25.75 -31.78 -9.79
CA GLU A 238 26.77 -32.53 -10.53
C GLU A 238 26.21 -33.14 -11.83
N ASN A 239 24.96 -33.61 -11.82
CA ASN A 239 24.29 -34.10 -13.02
C ASN A 239 24.02 -32.99 -14.04
N LEU A 240 23.64 -31.78 -13.59
CA LEU A 240 23.48 -30.61 -14.47
C LEU A 240 24.82 -30.25 -15.13
N ARG A 241 25.91 -30.29 -14.37
CA ARG A 241 27.25 -30.02 -14.90
C ARG A 241 27.71 -31.03 -15.94
N LYS A 242 27.39 -32.32 -15.77
CA LYS A 242 27.75 -33.38 -16.72
C LYS A 242 27.13 -33.20 -18.12
N ARG A 243 26.02 -32.47 -18.24
CA ARG A 243 25.30 -32.29 -19.50
C ARG A 243 25.06 -30.80 -19.79
N PRO A 244 26.13 -30.01 -20.02
CA PRO A 244 26.05 -28.55 -20.05
C PRO A 244 25.15 -28.02 -21.18
N ILE A 245 25.13 -28.67 -22.34
CA ILE A 245 24.26 -28.30 -23.47
C ILE A 245 22.79 -28.47 -23.09
N ARG A 246 22.42 -29.63 -22.50
CA ARG A 246 21.05 -29.90 -22.08
C ARG A 246 20.61 -28.94 -20.97
N THR A 247 21.48 -28.66 -20.01
CA THR A 247 21.21 -27.72 -18.92
C THR A 247 21.07 -26.30 -19.43
N GLY A 248 21.92 -25.85 -20.36
CA GLY A 248 21.82 -24.53 -20.97
C GLY A 248 20.51 -24.35 -21.73
N LEU A 249 20.14 -25.31 -22.58
CA LEU A 249 18.86 -25.30 -23.30
C LEU A 249 17.65 -25.31 -22.34
N ALA A 250 17.70 -26.12 -21.28
CA ALA A 250 16.61 -26.17 -20.30
C ALA A 250 16.46 -24.83 -19.55
N LEU A 251 17.58 -24.23 -19.12
CA LEU A 251 17.56 -22.93 -18.45
C LEU A 251 17.09 -21.83 -19.39
N SER A 252 17.55 -21.79 -20.64
CA SER A 252 17.09 -20.79 -21.62
C SER A 252 15.59 -20.93 -21.88
N THR A 253 15.07 -22.15 -22.00
CA THR A 253 13.64 -22.37 -22.17
C THR A 253 12.85 -21.86 -20.97
N ILE A 254 13.30 -22.14 -19.73
CA ILE A 254 12.65 -21.61 -18.52
C ILE A 254 12.67 -20.08 -18.52
N VAL A 255 13.81 -19.46 -18.82
CA VAL A 255 13.95 -17.99 -18.87
C VAL A 255 13.02 -17.40 -19.92
N ILE A 256 12.98 -17.95 -21.14
CA ILE A 256 12.11 -17.46 -22.22
C ILE A 256 10.64 -17.63 -21.85
N THR A 257 10.24 -18.79 -21.34
CA THR A 257 8.83 -19.05 -20.96
C THR A 257 8.38 -18.13 -19.83
N VAL A 258 9.18 -17.96 -18.78
CA VAL A 258 8.86 -17.05 -17.67
C VAL A 258 8.85 -15.59 -18.14
N SER A 259 9.79 -15.20 -19.00
CA SER A 259 9.83 -13.84 -19.59
C SER A 259 8.61 -13.58 -20.47
N ALA A 260 8.20 -14.54 -21.30
CA ALA A 260 7.01 -14.42 -22.12
C ALA A 260 5.75 -14.32 -21.24
N MET A 261 5.63 -15.18 -20.24
CA MET A 261 4.49 -15.16 -19.31
C MET A 261 4.39 -13.82 -18.56
N THR A 262 5.52 -13.28 -18.10
CA THR A 262 5.55 -11.97 -17.41
C THR A 262 5.26 -10.81 -18.35
N LEU A 263 5.79 -10.81 -19.59
CA LEU A 263 5.52 -9.78 -20.59
C LEU A 263 4.04 -9.74 -21.02
N PHE A 264 3.37 -10.88 -21.07
CA PHE A 264 1.94 -10.96 -21.41
C PHE A 264 1.00 -10.79 -20.19
N THR A 265 1.54 -10.59 -18.99
CA THR A 265 0.73 -10.36 -17.79
C THR A 265 0.27 -8.90 -17.74
N THR A 266 -1.00 -8.66 -18.02
CA THR A 266 -1.62 -7.33 -17.85
C THR A 266 -2.16 -7.17 -16.44
N MET A 267 -1.81 -6.07 -15.77
CA MET A 267 -2.43 -5.66 -14.50
C MET A 267 -3.55 -4.65 -14.76
N GLY A 268 -4.79 -5.03 -14.43
CA GLY A 268 -5.96 -4.14 -14.44
C GLY A 268 -6.39 -3.76 -13.03
N VAL A 269 -7.04 -2.60 -12.87
CA VAL A 269 -7.73 -2.25 -11.64
C VAL A 269 -9.15 -2.79 -11.71
N MET A 270 -9.48 -3.72 -10.82
CA MET A 270 -10.86 -4.14 -10.62
C MET A 270 -11.39 -3.53 -9.33
N VAL A 271 -12.38 -2.65 -9.46
CA VAL A 271 -13.11 -2.12 -8.31
C VAL A 271 -14.19 -3.14 -7.95
N TYR A 272 -13.92 -3.96 -6.93
CA TYR A 272 -14.93 -4.86 -6.38
C TYR A 272 -15.83 -4.10 -5.41
N SER A 273 -17.08 -3.85 -5.82
CA SER A 273 -18.14 -3.50 -4.87
C SER A 273 -18.64 -4.79 -4.21
N TYR A 274 -18.53 -4.93 -2.90
CA TYR A 274 -19.19 -6.04 -2.19
C TYR A 274 -20.71 -5.81 -2.26
N ARG A 275 -21.41 -6.65 -3.02
CA ARG A 275 -22.86 -6.56 -3.20
C ARG A 275 -23.52 -7.68 -2.41
N THR A 276 -24.24 -7.33 -1.36
CA THR A 276 -25.19 -8.22 -0.72
C THR A 276 -26.59 -7.79 -1.12
N SER A 277 -27.38 -8.71 -1.69
CA SER A 277 -28.79 -8.42 -1.96
C SER A 277 -29.57 -8.59 -0.67
N LEU A 278 -30.23 -7.52 -0.23
CA LEU A 278 -31.09 -7.51 0.96
C LEU A 278 -32.59 -7.65 0.60
N GLY A 279 -32.91 -7.87 -0.68
CA GLY A 279 -34.29 -7.92 -1.19
C GLY A 279 -34.60 -6.79 -2.17
N ALA A 280 -35.89 -6.54 -2.40
CA ALA A 280 -36.36 -5.43 -3.24
C ALA A 280 -36.01 -4.07 -2.59
N SER A 281 -35.41 -3.16 -3.35
CA SER A 281 -35.09 -1.82 -2.86
C SER A 281 -36.34 -0.96 -2.79
N PRO A 282 -36.59 -0.22 -1.68
CA PRO A 282 -37.74 0.68 -1.58
C PRO A 282 -37.63 1.91 -2.49
N TYR A 283 -36.44 2.23 -3.00
CA TYR A 283 -36.23 3.34 -3.94
C TYR A 283 -35.00 3.09 -4.83
N THR A 284 -34.93 3.81 -5.94
CA THR A 284 -33.74 3.85 -6.80
C THR A 284 -32.81 4.95 -6.29
N GLY A 285 -31.72 4.58 -5.62
CA GLY A 285 -30.75 5.53 -5.09
C GLY A 285 -29.62 4.87 -4.32
N VAL A 286 -28.71 5.69 -3.78
CA VAL A 286 -27.57 5.22 -2.99
C VAL A 286 -27.64 5.79 -1.59
N LEU A 287 -27.79 4.93 -0.58
CA LEU A 287 -27.68 5.32 0.82
C LEU A 287 -26.23 5.24 1.27
N VAL A 288 -25.62 6.39 1.53
CA VAL A 288 -24.30 6.46 2.18
C VAL A 288 -24.51 6.56 3.68
N LYS A 289 -24.03 5.54 4.42
CA LYS A 289 -24.05 5.54 5.89
C LYS A 289 -22.74 5.01 6.44
N ARG A 290 -22.35 5.47 7.63
CA ARG A 290 -21.26 4.84 8.36
C ARG A 290 -21.68 3.47 8.89
N PRO A 291 -20.77 2.48 8.93
CA PRO A 291 -21.06 1.22 9.60
C PRO A 291 -21.28 1.45 11.09
N LEU A 292 -22.03 0.56 11.74
CA LEU A 292 -22.06 0.50 13.20
C LEU A 292 -20.77 -0.17 13.70
N PRO A 293 -20.17 0.30 14.82
CA PRO A 293 -20.71 1.28 15.75
C PRO A 293 -20.35 2.74 15.43
N ASP A 294 -19.54 3.03 14.41
CA ASP A 294 -19.04 4.39 14.11
C ASP A 294 -20.15 5.43 13.94
N ALA A 295 -21.26 5.01 13.32
CA ALA A 295 -22.45 5.84 13.16
C ALA A 295 -23.08 6.32 14.48
N LEU A 296 -22.78 5.66 15.62
CA LEU A 296 -23.27 6.07 16.95
C LEU A 296 -22.50 7.27 17.53
N TYR A 297 -21.25 7.46 17.11
CA TYR A 297 -20.35 8.42 17.74
C TYR A 297 -20.02 9.60 16.85
N ALA A 298 -20.08 9.44 15.52
CA ALA A 298 -19.72 10.52 14.61
C ALA A 298 -20.57 10.47 13.34
N PRO A 299 -21.37 11.53 13.05
CA PRO A 299 -22.09 11.64 11.80
C PRO A 299 -21.12 11.79 10.61
N ILE A 300 -21.64 11.59 9.40
CA ILE A 300 -20.93 12.04 8.19
C ILE A 300 -20.88 13.57 8.24
N SER A 301 -19.71 14.14 7.94
CA SER A 301 -19.56 15.60 7.95
C SER A 301 -20.52 16.24 6.96
N GLU A 302 -21.23 17.28 7.39
CA GLU A 302 -22.14 18.08 6.57
C GLU A 302 -21.43 18.68 5.34
N LEU A 303 -20.12 18.85 5.44
CA LEU A 303 -19.23 19.25 4.36
C LEU A 303 -19.37 18.35 3.12
N TYR A 304 -19.57 17.05 3.31
CA TYR A 304 -19.81 16.13 2.19
C TYR A 304 -21.20 16.29 1.60
N LEU A 305 -22.20 16.72 2.38
CA LEU A 305 -23.54 16.94 1.85
C LEU A 305 -23.53 18.06 0.79
N LEU A 306 -22.81 19.13 1.08
CA LEU A 306 -22.65 20.26 0.15
C LEU A 306 -21.81 19.87 -1.07
N ALA A 307 -20.75 19.08 -0.87
CA ALA A 307 -19.82 18.77 -1.94
C ALA A 307 -20.30 17.66 -2.89
N VAL A 308 -21.05 16.67 -2.39
CA VAL A 308 -21.41 15.47 -3.16
C VAL A 308 -22.28 15.80 -4.37
N GLU A 309 -23.20 16.76 -4.24
CA GLU A 309 -24.07 17.17 -5.35
C GLU A 309 -23.24 17.69 -6.53
N ASP A 310 -22.35 18.65 -6.29
CA ASP A 310 -21.47 19.22 -7.32
C ASP A 310 -20.50 18.18 -7.89
N ILE A 311 -19.96 17.29 -7.06
CA ILE A 311 -18.99 16.27 -7.49
C ILE A 311 -19.64 15.23 -8.41
N VAL A 312 -20.84 14.76 -8.05
CA VAL A 312 -21.52 13.70 -8.80
C VAL A 312 -22.21 14.25 -10.04
N SER A 313 -22.78 15.45 -9.96
CA SER A 313 -23.43 16.10 -11.12
C SER A 313 -22.44 16.35 -12.26
N GLU A 314 -21.16 16.53 -11.94
CA GLU A 314 -20.07 16.69 -12.90
C GLU A 314 -19.60 15.36 -13.56
N GLU A 315 -19.84 14.22 -12.91
CA GLU A 315 -19.38 12.90 -13.38
C GLU A 315 -20.48 12.02 -13.99
N VAL A 316 -21.74 12.13 -13.53
CA VAL A 316 -22.78 11.13 -13.83
C VAL A 316 -24.09 11.74 -14.33
N LEU A 317 -24.79 12.47 -13.47
CA LEU A 317 -26.12 13.05 -13.72
C LEU A 317 -26.47 14.01 -12.57
N GLU A 318 -27.40 14.94 -12.80
CA GLU A 318 -28.02 15.69 -11.71
C GLU A 318 -28.61 14.72 -10.69
N ILE A 319 -28.15 14.82 -9.44
CA ILE A 319 -28.62 14.00 -8.33
C ILE A 319 -29.29 14.87 -7.28
N GLN A 320 -30.35 14.34 -6.69
CA GLN A 320 -30.95 14.94 -5.50
C GLN A 320 -30.29 14.33 -4.25
N VAL A 321 -29.68 15.17 -3.42
CA VAL A 321 -29.07 14.76 -2.15
C VAL A 321 -30.05 15.00 -1.00
N ASN A 322 -30.52 13.92 -0.37
CA ASN A 322 -31.43 13.99 0.79
C ASN A 322 -30.69 13.59 2.07
N PRO A 323 -30.45 14.51 3.04
CA PRO A 323 -29.88 14.15 4.34
C PRO A 323 -30.80 13.23 5.14
N ARG A 324 -30.20 12.21 5.77
CA ARG A 324 -30.85 11.36 6.78
C ARG A 324 -30.11 11.47 8.10
N ALA A 325 -30.84 11.64 9.20
CA ALA A 325 -30.29 11.57 10.55
C ALA A 325 -30.96 10.44 11.34
N TRP A 326 -30.12 9.57 11.93
CA TRP A 326 -30.56 8.52 12.84
C TRP A 326 -30.23 8.92 14.26
N VAL A 327 -31.24 9.19 15.07
CA VAL A 327 -31.08 9.53 16.48
C VAL A 327 -31.36 8.29 17.32
N TYR A 328 -30.32 7.74 17.91
CA TYR A 328 -30.44 6.60 18.81
C TYR A 328 -30.55 7.09 20.26
N PRO A 329 -31.62 6.74 20.99
CA PRO A 329 -31.76 7.19 22.37
C PRO A 329 -30.68 6.57 23.27
N PRO A 330 -30.23 7.27 24.32
CA PRO A 330 -29.28 6.71 25.30
C PRO A 330 -29.87 5.43 25.90
N GLY A 331 -29.10 4.33 25.85
CA GLY A 331 -29.58 2.99 26.25
C GLY A 331 -30.35 2.22 25.16
N GLN A 332 -30.38 2.71 23.90
CA GLN A 332 -31.00 2.09 22.72
C GLN A 332 -32.52 1.86 22.83
N LYS A 333 -33.17 2.39 23.87
CA LYS A 333 -34.61 2.31 24.09
C LYS A 333 -35.08 3.60 24.77
N MET A 334 -36.06 4.26 24.17
CA MET A 334 -36.82 5.35 24.78
C MET A 334 -38.25 4.85 24.99
N LEU A 335 -38.75 4.92 26.23
CA LEU A 335 -40.15 4.63 26.53
C LEU A 335 -40.98 5.86 26.21
N VAL A 336 -41.97 5.71 25.34
CA VAL A 336 -42.95 6.75 25.03
C VAL A 336 -44.33 6.21 25.38
N ALA A 337 -45.05 6.95 26.23
CA ALA A 337 -46.45 6.68 26.50
C ALA A 337 -47.28 7.25 25.34
N TRP A 338 -47.88 6.37 24.54
CA TRP A 338 -48.78 6.76 23.44
C TRP A 338 -50.08 5.97 23.56
N ARG A 339 -51.15 6.65 24.01
CA ARG A 339 -52.41 6.02 24.47
C ARG A 339 -52.14 5.08 25.69
N PRO A 340 -53.05 4.21 26.20
CA PRO A 340 -52.82 3.51 27.48
C PRO A 340 -51.74 2.41 27.43
N GLU A 341 -50.95 2.35 26.34
CA GLU A 341 -49.90 1.36 26.14
C GLU A 341 -48.52 2.05 26.09
N ASN A 342 -47.57 1.48 26.85
CA ASN A 342 -46.17 1.93 26.81
C ASN A 342 -45.48 1.32 25.59
N SER A 343 -45.03 2.17 24.67
CA SER A 343 -44.26 1.74 23.49
C SER A 343 -42.78 2.06 23.66
N THR A 344 -41.91 1.13 23.24
CA THR A 344 -40.45 1.36 23.20
C THR A 344 -39.99 1.79 21.82
N ILE A 345 -39.42 2.98 21.71
CA ILE A 345 -38.77 3.50 20.51
C ILE A 345 -37.27 3.14 20.56
N ARG A 346 -36.77 2.46 19.53
CA ARG A 346 -35.34 2.06 19.44
C ARG A 346 -34.47 3.06 18.69
N GLY A 347 -35.08 3.99 17.96
CA GLY A 347 -34.40 5.03 17.21
C GLY A 347 -35.42 5.95 16.55
N VAL A 348 -35.03 7.19 16.31
CA VAL A 348 -35.81 8.18 15.56
C VAL A 348 -35.08 8.42 14.24
N LEU A 349 -35.79 8.24 13.13
CA LEU A 349 -35.28 8.57 11.80
C LEU A 349 -35.84 9.94 11.42
N ALA A 350 -34.95 10.90 11.19
CA ALA A 350 -35.26 12.16 10.55
C ALA A 350 -34.90 12.07 9.07
N MET A 351 -35.86 12.38 8.22
CA MET A 351 -35.76 12.38 6.75
C MET A 351 -36.37 13.66 6.20
N THR A 352 -35.99 14.04 4.99
CA THR A 352 -36.57 15.19 4.30
C THR A 352 -37.97 14.87 3.78
N THR A 353 -38.76 15.90 3.51
CA THR A 353 -40.13 15.75 3.01
C THR A 353 -40.15 15.06 1.64
N GLU A 354 -39.18 15.40 0.78
CA GLU A 354 -39.03 14.85 -0.56
C GLU A 354 -38.72 13.35 -0.50
N GLU A 355 -37.87 12.96 0.45
CA GLU A 355 -37.56 11.55 0.67
C GLU A 355 -38.74 10.77 1.26
N ALA A 356 -39.50 11.38 2.17
CA ALA A 356 -40.70 10.76 2.72
C ALA A 356 -41.70 10.42 1.62
N GLN A 357 -41.93 11.31 0.65
CA GLN A 357 -42.82 11.06 -0.49
C GLN A 357 -42.36 9.89 -1.36
N VAL A 358 -41.05 9.74 -1.58
CA VAL A 358 -40.48 8.62 -2.33
C VAL A 358 -40.65 7.29 -1.57
N LEU A 359 -40.50 7.33 -0.25
CA LEU A 359 -40.63 6.15 0.61
C LEU A 359 -42.07 5.75 0.89
N GLU A 360 -43.03 6.68 0.86
CA GLU A 360 -44.47 6.38 1.03
C GLU A 360 -44.99 5.38 -0.01
N ALA A 361 -44.45 5.39 -1.22
CA ALA A 361 -44.81 4.41 -2.24
C ALA A 361 -44.29 2.98 -1.96
N ALA A 362 -43.36 2.84 -1.01
CA ALA A 362 -42.67 1.59 -0.67
C ALA A 362 -42.94 1.09 0.75
N LEU A 363 -43.57 1.90 1.60
CA LEU A 363 -44.07 1.56 2.94
C LEU A 363 -45.50 1.04 2.87
#